data_AF-A0A5C7UYD2-F1
#
_entry.id   AF-A0A5C7UYD2-F1
#
_cell.length_a   1.000
_cell.length_b   1.000
_cell.length_c   1.000
_cell.angle_alpha   90.00
_cell.angle_beta   90.00
_cell.angle_gamma   90.00
#
_symmetry.space_group_name_H-M   'P 1'
#
loop_
_entity.id
_entity.type
_entity.pdbx_description
1 polymer ?
#
loop_
_entity_poly.entity_id
_entity_poly.type
_entity_poly.pdbx_seq_one_letter_code
_entity_poly.pdbx_strand_id
1 'polypeptide(L)'
;MNASDALNEISVREAANNPLSISELRTLANSIDVTTGNSILLLWSGSLEKEIKAKDIAESLSNSSTVKTIADTQVGKLLKSENFLMAVDNAATREGLNFDALYFGTDATGARINNTSFWDTASARMVDGHTGDFRLIMPSAPIGSVAAETEIPA
;
A
#
# COMPACT_ATOMS: atom_id res chain seq x y z
N MET A 1 -11.74 -5.85 -8.41
CA MET A 1 -11.81 -4.55 -9.12
C MET A 1 -10.40 -4.12 -9.53
N ASN A 2 -10.22 -3.34 -10.60
CA ASN A 2 -8.90 -2.77 -10.96
C ASN A 2 -8.73 -1.33 -10.42
N ALA A 3 -7.52 -0.76 -10.51
CA ALA A 3 -7.24 0.57 -10.00
C ALA A 3 -8.04 1.68 -10.71
N SER A 4 -8.19 1.59 -12.03
CA SER A 4 -8.87 2.59 -12.85
C SER A 4 -10.35 2.70 -12.52
N ASP A 5 -11.02 1.56 -12.28
CA ASP A 5 -12.44 1.52 -11.90
C ASP A 5 -12.66 2.24 -10.56
N ALA A 6 -11.81 1.97 -9.58
CA ALA A 6 -11.87 2.61 -8.27
C ALA A 6 -11.59 4.11 -8.32
N LEU A 7 -10.59 4.53 -9.12
CA LEU A 7 -10.30 5.96 -9.33
C LEU A 7 -11.46 6.69 -10.01
N ASN A 8 -12.15 6.02 -10.94
CA ASN A 8 -13.35 6.56 -11.56
C ASN A 8 -14.49 6.70 -10.54
N GLU A 9 -14.70 5.69 -9.67
CA GLU A 9 -15.70 5.78 -8.61
C GLU A 9 -15.46 6.96 -7.67
N ILE A 10 -14.22 7.17 -7.22
CA ILE A 10 -13.82 8.34 -6.43
C ILE A 10 -14.16 9.63 -7.17
N SER A 11 -13.76 9.74 -8.44
CA SER A 11 -13.96 10.94 -9.25
C SER A 11 -15.45 11.26 -9.45
N VAL A 12 -16.29 10.24 -9.68
CA VAL A 12 -17.74 10.39 -9.81
C VAL A 12 -18.38 10.88 -8.51
N ARG A 13 -17.93 10.36 -7.37
CA ARG A 13 -18.44 10.73 -6.04
C ARG A 13 -18.06 12.16 -5.66
N GLU A 14 -16.84 12.57 -5.95
CA GLU A 14 -16.38 13.96 -5.81
C GLU A 14 -17.20 14.91 -6.68
N ALA A 15 -17.39 14.59 -7.98
CA ALA A 15 -18.17 15.42 -8.89
C ALA A 15 -19.65 15.56 -8.49
N ALA A 16 -20.20 14.59 -7.75
CA ALA A 16 -21.55 14.61 -7.21
C ALA A 16 -21.67 15.36 -5.87
N ASN A 17 -20.61 16.02 -5.38
CA ASN A 17 -20.53 16.63 -4.05
C ASN A 17 -20.89 15.65 -2.91
N ASN A 18 -20.57 14.37 -3.10
CA ASN A 18 -20.79 13.32 -2.12
C ASN A 18 -19.52 12.46 -2.01
N PRO A 19 -18.39 13.04 -1.56
CA PRO A 19 -17.12 12.33 -1.48
C PRO A 19 -17.22 11.12 -0.54
N LEU A 20 -16.42 10.10 -0.82
CA LEU A 20 -16.37 8.89 0.01
C LEU A 20 -15.80 9.21 1.40
N SER A 21 -16.33 8.52 2.42
CA SER A 21 -15.79 8.47 3.78
C SER A 21 -14.55 7.58 3.87
N ILE A 22 -13.81 7.65 4.98
CA ILE A 22 -12.66 6.75 5.22
C ILE A 22 -13.09 5.28 5.21
N SER A 23 -14.25 4.95 5.77
CA SER A 23 -14.77 3.58 5.77
C SER A 23 -15.08 3.07 4.36
N GLU A 24 -15.68 3.92 3.52
CA GLU A 24 -15.97 3.58 2.14
C GLU A 24 -14.69 3.46 1.31
N LEU A 25 -13.71 4.35 1.50
CA LEU A 25 -12.40 4.26 0.84
C LEU A 25 -11.66 2.99 1.23
N ARG A 26 -11.73 2.56 2.50
CA ARG A 26 -11.19 1.27 2.95
C ARG A 26 -11.89 0.10 2.26
N THR A 27 -13.21 0.13 2.20
CA THR A 27 -14.00 -0.90 1.51
C THR A 27 -13.63 -0.98 0.03
N LEU A 28 -13.51 0.17 -0.62
CA LEU A 28 -13.12 0.28 -2.03
C LEU A 28 -11.72 -0.29 -2.25
N ALA A 29 -10.71 0.16 -1.50
CA ALA A 29 -9.35 -0.37 -1.59
C ALA A 29 -9.28 -1.88 -1.32
N ASN A 30 -10.09 -2.38 -0.39
CA ASN A 30 -10.19 -3.80 -0.06
C ASN A 30 -10.87 -4.64 -1.14
N SER A 31 -11.60 -4.03 -2.08
CA SER A 31 -12.21 -4.72 -3.23
C SER A 31 -11.27 -4.84 -4.43
N ILE A 32 -10.12 -4.16 -4.39
CA ILE A 32 -9.14 -4.15 -5.47
C ILE A 32 -8.27 -5.40 -5.40
N ASP A 33 -7.94 -5.88 -6.59
CA ASP A 33 -7.06 -7.02 -6.80
C ASP A 33 -5.64 -6.75 -6.26
N VAL A 34 -5.16 -7.69 -5.45
CA VAL A 34 -3.83 -7.67 -4.84
C VAL A 34 -2.90 -8.71 -5.45
N THR A 35 -3.40 -9.51 -6.41
CA THR A 35 -2.64 -10.62 -6.98
C THR A 35 -1.57 -10.15 -7.95
N THR A 36 -0.47 -10.89 -8.01
CA THR A 36 0.64 -10.68 -8.94
C THR A 36 0.76 -11.81 -9.98
N GLY A 37 -0.18 -12.76 -9.98
CA GLY A 37 -0.16 -13.95 -10.82
C GLY A 37 1.00 -14.90 -10.47
N ASN A 38 1.44 -15.71 -11.44
CA ASN A 38 2.59 -16.60 -11.29
C ASN A 38 3.91 -15.82 -11.36
N SER A 39 4.20 -15.06 -10.31
CA SER A 39 5.41 -14.27 -10.16
C SER A 39 6.15 -14.65 -8.88
N ILE A 40 7.42 -14.25 -8.77
CA ILE A 40 8.12 -14.24 -7.49
C ILE A 40 7.73 -12.94 -6.79
N LEU A 41 7.19 -13.03 -5.58
CA LEU A 41 6.87 -11.85 -4.79
C LEU A 41 8.12 -11.37 -4.06
N LEU A 42 8.59 -10.17 -4.40
CA LEU A 42 9.68 -9.51 -3.71
C LEU A 42 9.10 -8.63 -2.61
N LEU A 43 9.52 -8.85 -1.36
CA LEU A 43 9.23 -7.98 -0.22
C LEU A 43 10.46 -7.15 0.10
N TRP A 44 10.28 -5.91 0.54
CA TRP A 44 11.40 -5.01 0.79
C TRP A 44 11.16 -4.10 1.99
N SER A 45 12.23 -3.82 2.73
CA SER A 45 12.20 -2.88 3.85
C SER A 45 13.58 -2.32 4.14
N GLY A 46 13.63 -1.15 4.76
CA GLY A 46 14.86 -0.51 5.18
C GLY A 46 15.66 0.11 4.03
N SER A 47 16.96 0.28 4.28
CA SER A 47 17.87 1.04 3.41
C SER A 47 19.30 0.54 3.63
N LEU A 48 20.09 0.47 2.56
CA LEU A 48 21.51 0.09 2.62
C LEU A 48 22.37 1.22 3.19
N GLU A 49 22.05 2.45 2.80
CA GLU A 49 22.63 3.72 3.28
C GLU A 49 21.52 4.77 3.37
N LYS A 50 21.81 5.98 3.89
CA LYS A 50 20.79 7.05 4.06
C LYS A 50 19.99 7.37 2.79
N GLU A 51 20.59 7.17 1.61
CA GLU A 51 20.00 7.55 0.33
C GLU A 51 19.48 6.36 -0.49
N ILE A 52 19.96 5.14 -0.22
CA ILE A 52 19.61 3.96 -1.02
C ILE A 52 18.52 3.16 -0.32
N LYS A 53 17.27 3.42 -0.72
CA LYS A 53 16.10 2.72 -0.16
C LYS A 53 15.95 1.35 -0.82
N ALA A 54 15.64 0.33 -0.02
CA ALA A 54 15.33 -1.02 -0.52
C ALA A 54 14.17 -1.00 -1.54
N LYS A 55 13.22 -0.07 -1.35
CA LYS A 55 12.12 0.21 -2.29
C LYS A 55 12.60 0.50 -3.70
N ASP A 56 13.57 1.40 -3.85
CA ASP A 56 14.00 1.85 -5.18
C ASP A 56 14.69 0.70 -5.93
N ILE A 57 15.43 -0.14 -5.20
CA ILE A 57 16.02 -1.37 -5.74
C ILE A 57 14.92 -2.37 -6.13
N ALA A 58 13.94 -2.61 -5.25
CA ALA A 58 12.88 -3.58 -5.49
C ALA A 58 11.99 -3.20 -6.69
N GLU A 59 11.56 -1.94 -6.76
CA GLU A 59 10.76 -1.42 -7.88
C GLU A 59 11.59 -1.38 -9.19
N SER A 60 12.91 -1.21 -9.12
CA SER A 60 13.79 -1.32 -10.30
C SER A 60 13.88 -2.77 -10.81
N LEU A 61 13.98 -3.75 -9.91
CA LEU A 61 14.07 -5.18 -10.25
C LEU A 61 12.77 -5.77 -10.80
N SER A 62 11.60 -5.20 -10.46
CA SER A 62 10.31 -5.70 -10.93
C SER A 62 10.00 -5.34 -12.40
N ASN A 63 10.70 -4.33 -12.94
CA ASN A 63 10.53 -3.90 -14.32
C ASN A 63 10.99 -4.99 -15.31
N SER A 64 10.02 -5.57 -16.03
CA SER A 64 10.19 -6.60 -17.08
C SER A 64 10.72 -7.96 -16.61
N SER A 65 10.60 -8.29 -15.32
CA SER A 65 10.97 -9.60 -14.78
C SER A 65 9.74 -10.40 -14.34
N THR A 66 9.97 -11.67 -14.01
CA THR A 66 9.00 -12.52 -13.31
C THR A 66 8.89 -12.15 -11.82
N VAL A 67 9.59 -11.11 -11.35
CA VAL A 67 9.54 -10.62 -9.97
C VAL A 67 8.54 -9.47 -9.90
N LYS A 68 7.68 -9.50 -8.90
CA LYS A 68 6.66 -8.48 -8.66
C LYS A 68 6.69 -7.99 -7.22
N THR A 69 6.22 -6.77 -7.05
CA THR A 69 6.13 -6.05 -5.79
C THR A 69 4.68 -5.65 -5.55
N ILE A 70 4.32 -5.21 -4.34
CA ILE A 70 3.00 -4.59 -4.12
C ILE A 70 2.72 -3.45 -5.09
N ALA A 71 3.75 -2.69 -5.49
CA ALA A 71 3.58 -1.58 -6.43
C ALA A 71 3.15 -2.03 -7.84
N ASP A 72 3.36 -3.30 -8.20
CA ASP A 72 2.93 -3.87 -9.47
C ASP A 72 1.44 -4.29 -9.47
N THR A 73 0.84 -4.49 -8.30
CA THR A 73 -0.56 -4.90 -8.13
C THR A 73 -1.54 -3.78 -8.50
N GLN A 74 -2.82 -4.12 -8.71
CA GLN A 74 -3.85 -3.09 -8.90
C GLN A 74 -4.04 -2.25 -7.63
N VAL A 75 -3.99 -2.86 -6.44
CA VAL A 75 -4.10 -2.11 -5.19
C VAL A 75 -2.91 -1.15 -5.03
N GLY A 76 -1.68 -1.57 -5.33
CA GLY A 76 -0.51 -0.70 -5.25
C GLY A 76 -0.57 0.48 -6.21
N LYS A 77 -1.12 0.27 -7.42
CA LYS A 77 -1.39 1.37 -8.37
C LYS A 77 -2.43 2.35 -7.86
N LEU A 78 -3.51 1.86 -7.25
CA LEU A 78 -4.49 2.74 -6.58
C LEU A 78 -3.79 3.52 -5.47
N LEU A 79 -3.12 2.83 -4.55
CA LEU A 79 -2.53 3.47 -3.38
C LEU A 79 -1.49 4.52 -3.81
N LYS A 80 -0.64 4.26 -4.82
CA LYS A 80 0.31 5.27 -5.33
C LYS A 80 -0.35 6.46 -6.05
N SER A 81 -1.64 6.43 -6.35
CA SER A 81 -2.32 7.47 -7.14
C SER A 81 -2.60 8.74 -6.33
N GLU A 82 -2.20 9.90 -6.85
CA GLU A 82 -2.47 11.22 -6.26
C GLU A 82 -3.96 11.42 -5.94
N ASN A 83 -4.86 11.02 -6.84
CA ASN A 83 -6.30 11.12 -6.62
C ASN A 83 -6.78 10.32 -5.40
N PHE A 84 -6.19 9.15 -5.14
CA PHE A 84 -6.54 8.34 -3.98
C PHE A 84 -5.99 8.97 -2.70
N LEU A 85 -4.71 9.41 -2.71
CA LEU A 85 -4.13 10.13 -1.58
C LEU A 85 -4.96 11.36 -1.21
N MET A 86 -5.34 12.17 -2.19
CA MET A 86 -6.13 13.38 -1.97
C MET A 86 -7.53 13.04 -1.42
N ALA A 87 -8.18 11.99 -1.92
CA ALA A 87 -9.48 11.54 -1.39
C ALA A 87 -9.36 11.09 0.07
N VAL A 88 -8.31 10.35 0.43
CA VAL A 88 -8.04 9.93 1.81
C VAL A 88 -7.76 11.13 2.71
N ASP A 89 -6.94 12.09 2.27
CA ASP A 89 -6.59 13.29 3.03
C ASP A 89 -7.82 14.19 3.29
N ASN A 90 -8.62 14.42 2.25
CA ASN A 90 -9.86 15.18 2.36
C ASN A 90 -10.86 14.51 3.31
N ALA A 91 -11.03 13.19 3.19
CA ALA A 91 -11.91 12.43 4.08
C ALA A 91 -11.41 12.41 5.52
N ALA A 92 -10.09 12.23 5.73
CA ALA A 92 -9.47 12.26 7.04
C ALA A 92 -9.67 13.63 7.71
N THR A 93 -9.45 14.72 6.98
CA THR A 93 -9.68 16.09 7.46
C THR A 93 -11.14 16.32 7.85
N ARG A 94 -12.08 15.91 7.00
CA ARG A 94 -13.53 16.04 7.26
C ARG A 94 -13.97 15.24 8.48
N GLU A 95 -13.36 14.09 8.72
CA GLU A 95 -13.71 13.17 9.81
C GLU A 95 -12.86 13.39 11.08
N GLY A 96 -11.90 14.32 11.07
CA GLY A 96 -11.03 14.59 12.22
C GLY A 96 -10.04 13.47 12.53
N LEU A 97 -9.62 12.72 11.50
CA LEU A 97 -8.69 11.59 11.60
C LEU A 97 -7.29 11.98 11.12
N ASN A 98 -6.28 11.25 11.56
CA ASN A 98 -4.89 11.49 11.16
C ASN A 98 -4.55 10.72 9.87
N PHE A 99 -4.15 11.45 8.82
CA PHE A 99 -3.79 10.87 7.53
C PHE A 99 -2.65 9.84 7.64
N ASP A 100 -1.55 10.18 8.31
CA ASP A 100 -0.38 9.30 8.43
C ASP A 100 -0.72 7.98 9.13
N ALA A 101 -1.55 8.04 10.17
CA ALA A 101 -2.03 6.87 10.91
C ALA A 101 -2.92 5.97 10.03
N LEU A 102 -3.74 6.56 9.17
CA LEU A 102 -4.63 5.83 8.25
C LEU A 102 -3.87 5.26 7.06
N TYR A 103 -2.97 6.03 6.49
CA TYR A 103 -2.34 5.77 5.21
C TYR A 103 -1.03 5.00 5.36
N PHE A 104 -0.15 5.42 6.28
CA PHE A 104 1.16 4.80 6.53
C PHE A 104 1.21 3.93 7.80
N GLY A 105 0.23 4.08 8.70
CA GLY A 105 0.23 3.39 10.01
C GLY A 105 1.17 4.04 11.02
N THR A 106 1.59 5.28 10.78
CA THR A 106 2.60 5.99 11.59
C THR A 106 2.05 7.22 12.29
N ASP A 107 2.72 7.68 13.34
CA ASP A 107 2.50 8.99 13.94
C ASP A 107 3.33 10.10 13.24
N ALA A 108 3.23 11.32 13.77
CA ALA A 108 3.93 12.50 13.26
C ALA A 108 5.47 12.42 13.39
N THR A 109 6.00 11.49 14.18
CA THR A 109 7.45 11.24 14.28
C THR A 109 7.92 10.19 13.26
N GLY A 110 6.99 9.61 12.51
CA GLY A 110 7.24 8.47 11.62
C GLY A 110 7.32 7.15 12.35
N ALA A 111 7.01 7.10 13.66
CA ALA A 111 6.96 5.86 14.41
C ALA A 111 5.68 5.10 14.06
N ARG A 112 5.80 3.79 13.86
CA ARG A 112 4.67 2.90 13.64
C ARG A 112 3.77 2.86 14.87
N ILE A 113 2.47 3.05 14.69
CA ILE A 113 1.47 3.06 15.76
C ILE A 113 0.33 2.06 15.55
N ASN A 114 0.14 1.56 14.33
CA ASN A 114 -0.80 0.49 14.02
C ASN A 114 -0.36 -0.31 12.80
N ASN A 115 -0.96 -1.49 12.60
CA ASN A 115 -0.75 -2.36 11.45
C ASN A 115 -2.04 -2.53 10.64
N THR A 116 -2.88 -1.49 10.60
CA THR A 116 -4.19 -1.50 9.95
C THR A 116 -4.35 -0.35 8.96
N SER A 117 -3.23 0.23 8.52
CA SER A 117 -3.24 1.25 7.47
C SER A 117 -3.69 0.68 6.12
N PHE A 118 -3.93 1.55 5.15
CA PHE A 118 -4.22 1.15 3.77
C PHE A 118 -3.11 0.28 3.19
N TRP A 119 -1.85 0.66 3.39
CA TRP A 119 -0.70 -0.13 2.96
C TRP A 119 -0.60 -1.46 3.69
N ASP A 120 -0.84 -1.50 5.00
CA ASP A 120 -0.76 -2.74 5.77
C ASP A 120 -1.79 -3.76 5.32
N THR A 121 -3.04 -3.32 5.17
CA THR A 121 -4.14 -4.21 4.77
C THR A 121 -3.91 -4.76 3.36
N ALA A 122 -3.39 -3.93 2.45
CA ALA A 122 -3.05 -4.36 1.09
C ALA A 122 -1.87 -5.35 1.08
N SER A 123 -0.82 -5.07 1.87
CA SER A 123 0.36 -5.93 2.01
C SER A 123 0.00 -7.30 2.59
N ALA A 124 -0.76 -7.35 3.69
CA ALA A 124 -1.22 -8.61 4.28
C ALA A 124 -2.01 -9.46 3.27
N ARG A 125 -3.02 -8.86 2.62
CA ARG A 125 -3.84 -9.55 1.62
C ARG A 125 -3.01 -10.07 0.44
N MET A 126 -1.98 -9.33 0.02
CA MET A 126 -1.08 -9.76 -1.05
C MET A 126 -0.26 -10.98 -0.64
N VAL A 127 0.31 -10.97 0.57
CA VAL A 127 1.12 -12.09 1.09
C VAL A 127 0.25 -13.32 1.31
N ASP A 128 -0.87 -13.18 2.03
CA ASP A 128 -1.82 -14.28 2.31
C ASP A 128 -2.32 -14.96 1.03
N GLY A 129 -2.50 -14.17 -0.03
CA GLY A 129 -2.98 -14.64 -1.33
C GLY A 129 -1.90 -15.24 -2.23
N HIS A 130 -0.62 -15.12 -1.89
CA HIS A 130 0.49 -15.57 -2.74
C HIS A 130 0.88 -17.01 -2.44
N THR A 131 0.97 -17.83 -3.50
CA THR A 131 1.26 -19.28 -3.38
C THR A 131 2.59 -19.68 -3.99
N GLY A 132 3.36 -18.70 -4.48
CA GLY A 132 4.67 -18.91 -5.11
C GLY A 132 5.84 -18.50 -4.23
N ASP A 133 7.01 -18.38 -4.84
CA ASP A 133 8.23 -18.00 -4.14
C ASP A 133 8.18 -16.55 -3.65
N PHE A 134 8.75 -16.36 -2.47
CA PHE A 134 9.05 -15.04 -1.91
C PHE A 134 10.55 -14.78 -1.96
N ARG A 135 10.92 -13.51 -2.21
CA ARG A 135 12.28 -13.01 -2.02
C ARG A 135 12.24 -11.77 -1.15
N LEU A 136 13.28 -11.56 -0.34
CA LEU A 136 13.31 -10.47 0.62
C LEU A 136 14.57 -9.61 0.39
N ILE A 137 14.40 -8.28 0.31
CA ILE A 137 15.48 -7.29 0.37
C ILE A 137 15.23 -6.41 1.59
N MET A 138 15.83 -6.77 2.73
CA MET A 138 15.55 -6.13 4.02
C MET A 138 16.81 -5.59 4.73
N PRO A 139 17.66 -4.77 4.06
CA PRO A 139 18.83 -4.18 4.69
C PRO A 139 18.43 -3.22 5.80
N SER A 140 18.96 -3.45 7.01
CA SER A 140 18.69 -2.60 8.19
C SER A 140 17.19 -2.33 8.39
N ALA A 141 16.33 -3.31 8.08
CA ALA A 141 14.89 -3.14 8.13
C ALA A 141 14.47 -2.67 9.53
N PRO A 142 13.84 -1.49 9.64
CA PRO A 142 13.48 -0.95 10.94
C PRO A 142 12.40 -1.84 11.57
N ILE A 143 12.54 -2.03 12.88
CA ILE A 143 11.46 -2.52 13.74
C ILE A 143 10.26 -1.58 13.53
N GLY A 144 9.07 -2.13 13.28
CA GLY A 144 7.89 -1.32 12.93
C GLY A 144 7.64 -1.09 11.43
N SER A 145 8.40 -1.70 10.51
CA SER A 145 8.08 -1.61 9.07
C SER A 145 6.90 -2.52 8.66
N VAL A 146 6.17 -2.16 7.59
CA VAL A 146 5.10 -2.99 6.99
C VAL A 146 5.59 -4.43 6.78
N ALA A 147 6.81 -4.58 6.26
CA ALA A 147 7.37 -5.89 6.01
C ALA A 147 7.54 -6.73 7.30
N ALA A 148 8.07 -6.12 8.36
CA ALA A 148 8.32 -6.81 9.62
C ALA A 148 7.03 -7.11 10.41
N GLU A 149 6.11 -6.13 10.44
CA GLU A 149 4.93 -6.16 11.31
C GLU A 149 3.69 -6.75 10.63
N THR A 150 3.71 -6.93 9.31
CA THR A 150 2.51 -7.30 8.54
C THR A 150 2.81 -8.35 7.48
N GLU A 151 3.87 -8.22 6.69
CA GLU A 151 4.13 -9.17 5.59
C GLU A 151 4.78 -10.48 6.08
N ILE A 152 5.67 -10.46 7.06
CA ILE A 152 6.30 -11.68 7.59
C ILE A 152 5.34 -12.55 8.45
N PRO A 153 4.48 -11.97 9.30
CA PRO A 153 3.57 -12.76 10.15
C PRO A 153 2.31 -13.30 9.46
N ALA A 154 1.95 -12.76 8.31
CA ALA A 154 0.79 -13.16 7.50
C ALA A 154 1.08 -14.50 6.79
#